data_AF-A0A9W4X0A9-F1
#
_entry.id   AF-A0A9W4X0A9-F1
#
_cell.length_a   1.000
_cell.length_b   1.000
_cell.length_c   1.000
_cell.angle_alpha   90.00
_cell.angle_beta   90.00
_cell.angle_gamma   90.00
#
_symmetry.space_group_name_H-M   'P 1'
#
loop_
_entity.id
_entity.type
_entity.pdbx_description
1 polymer ?
#
loop_
_entity_poly.entity_id
_entity_poly.type
_entity_poly.pdbx_seq_one_letter_code
_entity_poly.pdbx_strand_id
1 'polypeptide(L)' 'MPGWEDCSWGYHGDDGNTYLNNDGNLYGPKFMTGDTIGCSLNIRNNAVFYTRNGVNL' A
#
# COMPACT_ATOMS: atom_id res chain seq x y z
N MET A 1 8.30 9.82 1.21
CA MET A 1 7.56 8.67 1.80
C MET A 1 7.74 7.45 0.89
N PRO A 2 7.52 6.20 1.33
CA PRO A 2 7.56 5.05 0.43
C PRO A 2 6.65 5.24 -0.79
N GLY A 3 7.11 4.93 -1.99
CA GLY A 3 6.35 5.15 -3.23
C GLY A 3 6.54 6.51 -3.89
N TRP A 4 7.36 7.41 -3.34
CA TRP A 4 7.65 8.72 -3.95
C TRP A 4 8.92 8.75 -4.82
N GLU A 5 9.80 7.78 -4.67
CA GLU A 5 11.02 7.66 -5.47
C GLU A 5 10.79 6.70 -6.65
N ASP A 6 11.63 6.80 -7.68
CA ASP A 6 11.60 5.87 -8.81
C ASP A 6 11.79 4.41 -8.37
N CYS A 7 11.07 3.51 -9.04
CA CYS A 7 11.04 2.08 -8.76
C CYS A 7 10.60 1.75 -7.32
N SER A 8 9.79 2.61 -6.70
CA SER A 8 9.28 2.40 -5.35
C SER A 8 7.76 2.40 -5.30
N TRP A 9 7.22 1.66 -4.32
CA TRP A 9 5.79 1.49 -4.07
C TRP A 9 5.51 1.65 -2.58
N GLY A 10 4.38 2.26 -2.24
CA GLY A 10 3.97 2.45 -0.85
C GLY A 10 2.46 2.60 -0.69
N TYR A 11 1.94 2.19 0.47
CA TYR A 11 0.55 2.43 0.88
C TYR A 11 0.58 3.35 2.11
N HIS A 12 -0.05 4.51 1.99
CA HIS A 12 0.03 5.58 2.98
C HIS A 12 -1.18 5.53 3.91
N GLY A 13 -0.91 5.61 5.21
CA GLY A 13 -1.93 5.43 6.22
C GLY A 13 -2.80 6.65 6.49
N ASP A 14 -2.30 7.84 6.18
CA ASP A 14 -2.95 9.12 6.44
C ASP A 14 -4.05 9.45 5.42
N ASP A 15 -3.93 8.94 4.19
CA ASP A 15 -4.87 9.18 3.10
C ASP A 15 -5.52 7.90 2.53
N GLY A 16 -4.92 6.72 2.72
CA GLY A 16 -5.41 5.48 2.13
C GLY A 16 -5.06 5.33 0.64
N ASN A 17 -4.06 6.07 0.16
CA ASN A 17 -3.59 5.99 -1.21
C ASN A 17 -2.37 5.07 -1.34
N THR A 18 -2.26 4.40 -2.48
CA THR A 18 -1.00 3.82 -2.94
C THR A 18 -0.24 4.81 -3.80
N TYR A 19 1.08 4.80 -3.68
CA TYR A 19 1.99 5.61 -4.46
C TYR A 19 2.96 4.72 -5.22
N LEU A 20 3.11 4.97 -6.53
CA LEU A 20 4.13 4.36 -7.40
C LEU A 20 4.86 5.48 -8.14
N ASN A 21 6.15 5.66 -7.89
CA ASN A 21 6.96 6.72 -8.50
C ASN A 21 6.29 8.11 -8.38
N ASN A 22 5.83 8.43 -7.17
CA ASN A 22 5.11 9.66 -6.82
C ASN A 22 3.70 9.80 -7.43
N ASP A 23 3.19 8.79 -8.12
CA ASP A 23 1.81 8.76 -8.61
C ASP A 23 0.86 8.14 -7.58
N GLY A 24 -0.01 8.98 -7.00
CA GLY A 24 -0.92 8.64 -5.92
C GLY A 24 -2.31 8.24 -6.41
N ASN A 25 -2.78 7.05 -6.02
CA ASN A 25 -4.08 6.52 -6.40
C ASN A 25 -4.86 6.04 -5.17
N LEU A 26 -6.17 6.28 -5.13
CA LEU A 26 -7.04 5.76 -4.08
C LEU A 26 -7.01 4.23 -4.12
N TYR A 27 -6.71 3.62 -2.97
CA TYR A 27 -6.57 2.16 -2.88
C TYR A 27 -7.44 1.58 -1.77
N GLY A 28 -7.35 2.14 -0.57
CA GLY A 28 -8.01 1.58 0.59
C GLY A 28 -8.37 2.62 1.65
N PRO A 29 -8.88 2.17 2.81
CA PRO A 29 -9.21 3.06 3.91
C PRO A 29 -7.96 3.51 4.65
N LYS A 30 -8.01 4.72 5.23
CA LYS A 30 -6.99 5.21 6.16
C LYS A 30 -6.71 4.22 7.29
N PHE A 31 -5.48 4.24 7.78
CA PHE A 31 -5.06 3.42 8.90
C PHE A 31 -5.66 4.01 10.17
N MET A 32 -6.03 3.13 11.10
CA MET A 32 -6.52 3.48 12.42
C MET A 32 -5.63 2.84 13.48
N THR A 33 -5.59 3.46 14.65
CA THR A 33 -4.94 2.86 15.82
C THR A 33 -5.49 1.45 16.06
N GLY A 34 -4.60 0.47 16.16
CA GLY A 34 -4.95 -0.93 16.36
C GLY A 34 -5.04 -1.76 15.07
N ASP A 35 -4.98 -1.13 13.89
CA ASP A 35 -4.86 -1.88 12.64
C ASP A 35 -3.52 -2.61 12.54
N THR A 36 -3.56 -3.84 12.06
CA THR A 36 -2.38 -4.55 11.54
C THR A 36 -2.40 -4.46 10.03
N ILE A 37 -1.42 -3.77 9.44
CA ILE A 37 -1.26 -3.62 7.99
C ILE A 37 -0.20 -4.59 7.49
N GLY A 38 -0.59 -5.46 6.55
CA GLY A 38 0.31 -6.34 5.83
C GLY A 38 0.59 -5.83 4.43
N CYS A 39 1.74 -6.23 3.89
CA CYS A 39 2.09 -6.04 2.49
C CYS A 39 2.62 -7.35 1.92
N SER A 40 2.49 -7.56 0.62
CA SER A 40 2.96 -8.76 -0.04
C SER A 40 3.40 -8.46 -1.46
N LEU A 41 4.51 -9.09 -1.86
CA LEU A 41 5.07 -9.03 -3.20
C LEU A 41 4.89 -10.38 -3.87
N ASN A 42 4.08 -10.41 -4.92
CA ASN A 42 3.93 -11.57 -5.79
C ASN A 42 4.79 -11.38 -7.04
N ILE A 43 5.99 -11.95 -7.01
CA ILE A 43 6.97 -11.87 -8.11
C ILE A 43 6.48 -12.64 -9.35
N ARG A 44 5.67 -13.69 -9.16
CA ARG A 44 5.14 -14.47 -10.29
C ARG A 44 4.18 -13.63 -11.15
N ASN A 45 3.42 -12.75 -10.49
CA ASN A 45 2.43 -11.90 -11.14
C ASN A 45 2.89 -10.44 -11.26
N ASN A 46 4.11 -10.12 -10.83
CA ASN A 46 4.64 -8.75 -10.71
C ASN A 46 3.66 -7.79 -10.02
N ALA A 47 3.06 -8.23 -8.91
CA ALA A 47 2.03 -7.49 -8.21
C ALA A 47 2.39 -7.25 -6.74
N VAL A 48 2.01 -6.09 -6.23
CA VAL A 48 2.02 -5.76 -4.80
C VAL A 48 0.58 -5.64 -4.34
N PHE A 49 0.28 -6.19 -3.17
CA PHE A 49 -1.03 -6.04 -2.53
C PHE A 49 -0.86 -5.83 -1.03
N TYR A 50 -1.87 -5.21 -0.43
CA TYR A 50 -1.90 -4.88 0.99
C TYR A 50 -3.04 -5.62 1.70
N THR A 51 -2.90 -5.80 3.00
CA THR A 51 -3.95 -6.36 3.85
C THR A 51 -4.18 -5.48 5.06
N ARG A 52 -5.41 -5.48 5.56
CA ARG A 52 -5.79 -4.86 6.82
C ARG A 52 -6.44 -5.91 7.70
N ASN A 53 -5.87 -6.13 8.88
CA ASN A 53 -6.36 -7.11 9.86
C ASN A 53 -6.56 -8.51 9.27
N GLY A 54 -5.64 -8.90 8.38
CA GLY A 54 -5.66 -10.19 7.68
C GLY A 54 -6.58 -10.27 6.46
N VAL A 55 -7.32 -9.21 6.13
CA VAL A 55 -8.20 -9.13 4.95
C VAL A 55 -7.50 -8.38 3.82
N ASN A 56 -7.57 -8.91 2.59
CA ASN A 56 -7.03 -8.26 1.40
C ASN A 56 -7.76 -6.94 1.10
N LEU A 57 -7.00 -5.91 0.71
CA LEU A 57 -7.50 -4.59 0.33
C LEU A 57 -7.55 -4.46 -1.20
#